data_AF-A0ABD6RE56-F1
#
_entry.id   AF-A0ABD6RE56-F1
#
_cell.length_a   1.000
_cell.length_b   1.000
_cell.length_c   1.000
_cell.angle_alpha   90.00
_cell.angle_beta   90.00
_cell.angle_gamma   90.00
#
_symmetry.space_group_name_H-M   'P 1'
#
loop_
_entity.id
_entity.type
_entity.pdbx_description
1 polymer ?
#
loop_
_entity_poly.entity_id
_entity_poly.type
_entity_poly.pdbx_seq_one_letter_code
_entity_poly.pdbx_strand_id
1 'polypeptide(L)'
;MRNKLIGKEKQFLRDVLKELKQYDISLEERENIKRQILEHIQECREHGEDSIDDLGTPQLFVKDFIEINEIDLQVKMKQLQNEKGKFNTFILRGIFIAFITYLISQTTFSIFLTESFNSTNSKNTFNYNILYRISENQWWNVLLIMISFMLSVVVFISLVSYKKRKLSKV
;
A
#
# COMPACT_ATOMS: atom_id res chain seq x y z
N MET A 1 33.74 -4.15 -2.79
CA MET A 1 34.67 -3.03 -2.55
C MET A 1 33.89 -1.89 -1.90
N ARG A 2 34.51 -1.15 -0.96
CA ARG A 2 33.80 -0.21 -0.06
C ARG A 2 33.62 1.14 -0.76
N ASN A 3 32.37 1.61 -0.90
CA ASN A 3 32.01 2.98 -1.35
C ASN A 3 32.60 4.02 -0.39
N LYS A 4 33.90 4.29 -0.52
CA LYS A 4 34.57 5.34 0.25
C LYS A 4 34.43 6.62 -0.57
N LEU A 5 33.34 7.35 -0.34
CA LEU A 5 33.21 8.70 -0.88
C LEU A 5 34.25 9.61 -0.21
N ILE A 6 34.96 10.39 -1.03
CA ILE A 6 35.87 11.43 -0.59
C ILE A 6 35.03 12.59 -0.03
N GLY A 7 35.58 13.40 0.88
CA GLY A 7 34.82 14.43 1.60
C GLY A 7 34.01 15.37 0.70
N LYS A 8 34.57 15.74 -0.46
CA LYS A 8 33.93 16.58 -1.48
C LYS A 8 32.75 15.87 -2.16
N GLU A 9 32.92 14.63 -2.59
CA GLU A 9 31.85 13.81 -3.23
C GLU A 9 30.67 13.59 -2.25
N LYS A 10 30.97 13.33 -0.98
CA LYS A 10 29.94 13.18 0.06
C LYS A 10 29.20 14.48 0.34
N GLN A 11 29.87 15.62 0.21
CA GLN A 11 29.25 16.93 0.34
C GLN A 11 28.33 17.22 -0.86
N PHE A 12 28.83 17.02 -2.08
CA PHE A 12 28.05 17.14 -3.31
C PHE A 12 26.76 16.32 -3.27
N LEU A 13 26.84 15.02 -2.95
CA LEU A 13 25.67 14.15 -2.88
C LEU A 13 24.64 14.62 -1.84
N ARG A 14 25.10 15.13 -0.69
CA ARG A 14 24.19 15.66 0.34
C ARG A 14 23.49 16.93 -0.11
N ASP A 15 24.21 17.81 -0.79
CA ASP A 15 23.69 19.09 -1.26
C ASP A 15 22.67 18.86 -2.39
N VAL A 16 22.97 17.97 -3.34
CA VAL A 16 22.02 17.53 -4.39
C VAL A 16 20.75 16.93 -3.77
N LEU A 17 20.88 16.00 -2.83
CA LEU A 17 19.70 15.39 -2.19
C LEU A 17 18.86 16.38 -1.38
N LYS A 18 19.50 17.40 -0.81
CA LYS A 18 18.82 18.48 -0.07
C LYS A 18 18.07 19.40 -1.03
N GLU A 19 18.63 19.69 -2.20
CA GLU A 19 17.97 20.50 -3.22
C GLU A 19 16.83 19.73 -3.91
N LEU A 20 17.03 18.48 -4.30
CA LEU A 20 15.95 17.60 -4.79
C LEU A 20 14.79 17.47 -3.80
N LYS A 21 15.05 17.69 -2.50
CA LYS A 21 14.01 17.75 -1.47
C LYS A 21 13.12 18.98 -1.55
N GLN A 22 13.65 20.11 -2.01
CA GLN A 22 12.88 21.36 -2.18
C GLN A 22 11.89 21.27 -3.34
N TYR A 23 12.16 20.43 -4.34
CA TYR A 23 11.33 20.23 -5.52
C TYR A 23 10.28 19.11 -5.38
N ASP A 24 10.00 18.65 -4.16
CA ASP A 24 9.02 17.60 -3.83
C ASP A 24 9.17 16.27 -4.62
N ILE A 25 10.39 15.97 -5.08
CA ILE A 25 10.69 14.76 -5.84
C ILE A 25 10.49 13.51 -4.97
N SER A 26 9.98 12.41 -5.53
CA SER A 26 9.71 11.18 -4.77
C SER A 26 10.97 10.60 -4.12
N LEU A 27 10.82 9.89 -3.00
CA LEU A 27 11.96 9.22 -2.33
C LEU A 27 12.63 8.18 -3.23
N GLU A 28 11.84 7.50 -4.08
CA GLU A 28 12.34 6.51 -5.03
C GLU A 28 13.17 7.14 -6.14
N GLU A 29 12.73 8.27 -6.72
CA GLU A 29 13.56 9.04 -7.65
C GLU A 29 14.87 9.48 -7.00
N ARG A 30 14.81 10.00 -5.77
CA ARG A 30 16.01 10.50 -5.08
C ARG A 30 17.03 9.39 -4.84
N GLU A 31 16.60 8.17 -4.51
CA GLU A 31 17.50 7.02 -4.41
C GLU A 31 18.04 6.59 -5.78
N ASN A 32 17.24 6.69 -6.84
CA ASN A 32 17.72 6.40 -8.20
C ASN A 32 18.79 7.42 -8.65
N ILE A 33 18.56 8.71 -8.43
CA ILE A 33 19.51 9.78 -8.76
C ILE A 33 20.80 9.61 -7.95
N LYS A 34 20.67 9.30 -6.65
CA LYS A 34 21.83 8.98 -5.80
C LYS A 34 22.62 7.80 -6.35
N ARG A 35 21.97 6.75 -6.84
CA ARG A 35 22.65 5.62 -7.47
C ARG A 35 23.40 6.05 -8.73
N GLN A 36 22.78 6.85 -9.60
CA GLN A 36 23.43 7.37 -10.82
C GLN A 36 24.67 8.21 -10.50
N ILE A 37 24.59 9.10 -9.50
CA ILE A 37 25.74 9.90 -9.06
C ILE A 37 26.86 9.00 -8.51
N LEU A 38 26.51 7.96 -7.75
CA LEU A 38 27.50 7.02 -7.22
C LEU A 38 28.16 6.18 -8.32
N GLU A 39 27.40 5.77 -9.34
CA GLU A 39 27.93 5.05 -10.51
C GLU A 39 28.90 5.93 -11.30
N HIS A 40 28.53 7.19 -11.57
CA HIS A 40 29.40 8.13 -12.26
C HIS A 40 30.71 8.41 -11.48
N ILE A 41 30.63 8.65 -10.16
CA ILE A 41 31.83 8.84 -9.32
C ILE A 41 32.76 7.61 -9.39
N GLN A 42 32.18 6.42 -9.43
CA GLN A 42 32.95 5.18 -9.51
C GLN A 42 33.61 5.03 -10.89
N GLU A 43 32.90 5.37 -11.96
CA GLU A 43 33.41 5.34 -13.33
C GLU A 43 34.57 6.32 -13.52
N CYS A 44 34.43 7.58 -13.11
CA CYS A 44 35.52 8.57 -13.17
C CYS A 44 36.76 8.10 -12.38
N ARG A 45 36.54 7.47 -11.22
CA ARG A 45 37.64 6.93 -10.40
C ARG A 45 38.38 5.78 -11.09
N GLU A 46 37.68 4.94 -11.85
CA GLU A 46 38.29 3.86 -12.63
C GLU A 46 39.13 4.39 -13.80
N HIS A 47 38.78 5.57 -14.32
CA HIS A 47 39.49 6.26 -15.40
C HIS A 47 40.55 7.27 -14.92
N GLY A 48 40.62 7.53 -13.60
CA GLY A 48 41.56 8.50 -13.02
C GLY A 48 41.16 9.97 -13.21
N GLU A 49 39.89 10.22 -13.49
CA GLU A 49 39.30 11.53 -13.77
C GLU A 49 38.66 12.15 -12.51
N ASP A 50 38.51 13.48 -12.49
CA ASP A 50 37.83 14.16 -11.38
C ASP A 50 36.31 14.05 -11.53
N SER A 51 35.71 13.20 -10.72
CA SER A 51 34.26 12.93 -10.68
C SER A 51 33.34 14.14 -10.46
N ILE A 52 33.87 15.29 -10.00
CA ILE A 52 33.03 16.46 -9.67
C ILE A 52 33.06 17.50 -10.80
N ASP A 53 34.15 17.57 -11.58
CA ASP A 53 34.30 18.59 -12.61
C ASP A 53 33.22 18.46 -13.70
N ASP A 54 32.88 17.22 -14.09
CA ASP A 54 31.85 16.92 -15.08
C ASP A 54 30.42 17.07 -14.55
N LEU A 55 30.22 16.94 -13.23
CA LEU A 55 28.91 17.09 -12.59
C LEU A 55 28.55 18.56 -12.30
N GLY A 56 29.53 19.46 -12.35
CA GLY A 56 29.34 20.88 -12.07
C GLY A 56 28.92 21.16 -10.63
N THR A 57 28.12 22.22 -10.42
CA THR A 57 27.59 22.56 -9.09
C THR A 57 26.33 21.75 -8.78
N PRO A 58 26.05 21.40 -7.50
CA PRO A 58 24.83 20.70 -7.11
C PRO A 58 23.55 21.35 -7.67
N GLN A 59 23.53 22.69 -7.67
CA GLN A 59 22.43 23.52 -8.14
C GLN A 59 22.19 23.39 -9.62
N LEU A 60 23.27 23.42 -10.41
CA LEU A 60 23.21 23.25 -11.85
C LEU A 60 22.76 21.83 -12.20
N PHE A 61 23.33 20.82 -11.53
CA PHE A 61 22.95 19.42 -11.72
C PHE A 61 21.46 19.18 -11.45
N VAL A 62 20.93 19.69 -10.34
CA VAL A 62 19.51 19.55 -10.00
C VAL A 62 18.62 20.28 -11.00
N LYS A 63 19.02 21.49 -11.42
CA LYS A 63 18.28 22.26 -12.41
C LYS A 63 18.22 21.54 -13.75
N ASP A 64 19.36 21.08 -14.26
CA ASP A 64 19.45 20.37 -15.54
C ASP A 64 18.68 19.03 -15.47
N PHE A 65 18.77 18.32 -14.34
CA PHE A 65 18.01 17.11 -14.11
C PHE A 65 16.50 17.35 -14.15
N ILE A 66 16.02 18.42 -13.52
CA ILE A 66 14.60 18.78 -13.53
C ILE A 66 14.19 19.22 -14.93
N GLU A 67 14.97 20.05 -15.61
CA GLU A 67 14.65 20.55 -16.96
C GLU A 67 14.53 19.41 -17.98
N ILE A 68 15.44 18.43 -17.92
CA ILE A 68 15.41 17.26 -18.79
C ILE A 68 14.25 16.31 -18.44
N ASN A 69 13.92 16.17 -17.15
CA ASN A 69 12.95 15.18 -16.67
C ASN A 69 11.58 15.76 -16.28
N GLU A 70 11.32 17.07 -16.46
CA GLU A 70 10.12 17.74 -15.92
C GLU A 70 8.82 17.10 -16.43
N ILE A 71 8.81 16.74 -17.70
CA ILE A 71 7.67 16.10 -18.37
C ILE A 71 7.47 14.68 -17.84
N ASP A 72 8.54 13.91 -17.65
CA ASP A 72 8.46 12.53 -17.17
C ASP A 72 8.08 12.47 -15.68
N LEU A 73 8.63 13.37 -14.87
CA LEU A 73 8.39 13.44 -13.42
C LEU A 73 6.93 13.78 -13.11
N GLN A 74 6.32 14.74 -13.82
CA GLN A 74 4.91 15.07 -13.67
C GLN A 74 3.98 13.93 -14.13
N VAL A 75 4.32 13.25 -15.23
CA VAL A 75 3.55 12.11 -15.74
C VAL A 75 3.59 10.95 -14.74
N LYS A 76 4.77 10.63 -14.21
CA LYS A 76 4.98 9.54 -13.26
C LYS A 76 4.35 9.83 -11.90
N MET A 77 4.39 11.08 -11.42
CA MET A 77 3.66 11.51 -10.22
C MET A 77 2.14 11.37 -10.40
N LYS A 78 1.59 11.80 -11.54
CA LYS A 78 0.15 11.63 -11.85
C LYS A 78 -0.25 10.15 -11.93
N GLN A 79 0.60 9.29 -12.50
CA GLN A 79 0.37 7.85 -12.54
C GLN A 79 0.36 7.24 -11.14
N LEU A 80 1.35 7.54 -10.29
CA LEU A 80 1.42 7.07 -8.91
C LEU A 80 0.22 7.53 -8.06
N GLN A 81 -0.22 8.77 -8.23
CA GLN A 81 -1.39 9.31 -7.53
C GLN A 81 -2.68 8.59 -7.97
N ASN A 82 -2.83 8.35 -9.28
CA ASN A 82 -3.96 7.60 -9.82
C ASN A 82 -3.98 6.13 -9.37
N GLU A 83 -2.82 5.48 -9.27
CA GLU A 83 -2.73 4.11 -8.75
C GLU A 83 -3.08 4.03 -7.26
N LYS A 84 -2.55 4.94 -6.44
CA LYS A 84 -2.90 5.03 -5.01
C LYS A 84 -4.39 5.24 -4.81
N GLY A 85 -5.01 6.13 -5.59
CA GLY A 85 -6.47 6.36 -5.57
C GLY A 85 -7.27 5.10 -5.92
N LYS A 86 -6.90 4.41 -7.01
CA LYS A 86 -7.55 3.15 -7.43
C LYS A 86 -7.38 2.02 -6.42
N PHE A 87 -6.24 1.95 -5.73
CA PHE A 87 -5.99 0.95 -4.70
C PHE A 87 -6.83 1.20 -3.45
N ASN A 88 -6.92 2.45 -2.99
CA ASN A 88 -7.70 2.81 -1.81
C ASN A 88 -9.21 2.54 -1.99
N THR A 89 -9.77 2.94 -3.13
CA THR A 89 -11.18 2.66 -3.47
C THR A 89 -11.48 1.16 -3.53
N PHE A 90 -10.50 0.36 -3.98
CA PHE A 90 -10.65 -1.10 -4.03
C PHE A 90 -10.63 -1.75 -2.65
N ILE A 91 -9.74 -1.33 -1.75
CA ILE A 91 -9.73 -1.83 -0.37
C ILE A 91 -11.05 -1.50 0.31
N LEU A 92 -11.53 -0.27 0.18
CA LEU A 92 -12.79 0.16 0.76
C LEU A 92 -13.97 -0.70 0.27
N ARG A 93 -14.02 -0.95 -1.04
CA ARG A 93 -15.04 -1.84 -1.64
C ARG A 93 -14.91 -3.28 -1.13
N GLY A 94 -13.68 -3.79 -0.96
CA GLY A 94 -13.43 -5.11 -0.41
C GLY A 94 -13.92 -5.25 1.04
N ILE A 95 -13.65 -4.25 1.88
CA ILE A 95 -14.14 -4.19 3.26
C ILE A 95 -15.67 -4.18 3.29
N PHE A 96 -16.30 -3.39 2.43
CA PHE A 96 -17.76 -3.34 2.32
C PHE A 96 -18.35 -4.72 1.95
N ILE A 97 -17.77 -5.42 0.96
CA ILE A 97 -18.21 -6.77 0.57
C ILE A 97 -18.03 -7.77 1.72
N ALA A 98 -16.91 -7.68 2.45
CA ALA A 98 -16.63 -8.53 3.60
C ALA A 98 -17.67 -8.31 4.71
N PHE A 99 -18.03 -7.06 5.00
CA PHE A 99 -19.08 -6.72 5.96
C PHE A 99 -20.45 -7.28 5.56
N ILE A 100 -20.83 -7.13 4.29
CA ILE A 100 -22.08 -7.71 3.77
C ILE A 100 -22.07 -9.24 3.88
N THR A 101 -20.94 -9.88 3.59
CA THR A 101 -20.79 -11.34 3.71
C THR A 101 -20.97 -11.79 5.16
N TYR A 102 -20.42 -11.05 6.12
CA TYR A 102 -20.62 -11.31 7.55
C TYR A 102 -22.11 -11.24 7.93
N LEU A 103 -22.81 -10.18 7.52
CA LEU A 103 -24.23 -10.00 7.84
C LEU A 103 -25.11 -11.09 7.21
N ILE A 104 -24.84 -11.46 5.95
CA ILE A 104 -25.56 -12.56 5.29
C ILE A 104 -25.32 -13.86 6.05
N SER A 105 -24.07 -14.17 6.38
CA SER A 105 -23.74 -15.40 7.13
C SER A 105 -24.42 -15.44 8.50
N GLN A 106 -24.37 -14.34 9.28
CA GLN A 106 -25.05 -14.24 10.57
C GLN A 106 -26.56 -14.42 10.44
N THR A 107 -27.16 -13.83 9.40
CA THR A 107 -28.61 -13.95 9.16
C THR A 107 -28.98 -15.39 8.82
N THR A 108 -28.21 -16.04 7.95
CA THR A 108 -28.40 -17.46 7.62
C THR A 108 -28.27 -18.34 8.86
N PHE A 109 -27.24 -18.14 9.68
CA PHE A 109 -27.07 -18.92 10.91
C PHE A 109 -28.19 -18.66 11.92
N SER A 110 -28.66 -17.43 12.03
CA SER A 110 -29.79 -17.12 12.90
C SER A 110 -31.07 -17.83 12.44
N ILE A 111 -31.33 -17.90 11.13
CA ILE A 111 -32.52 -18.57 10.60
C ILE A 111 -32.44 -20.10 10.72
N PHE A 112 -31.30 -20.70 10.40
CA PHE A 112 -31.19 -22.15 10.24
C PHE A 112 -30.56 -22.89 11.42
N LEU A 113 -29.68 -22.24 12.17
CA LEU A 113 -28.88 -22.86 13.24
C LEU A 113 -29.24 -22.34 14.63
N THR A 114 -30.26 -21.50 14.75
CA THR A 114 -30.73 -21.01 16.05
C THR A 114 -32.25 -21.00 16.12
N GLU A 115 -32.76 -21.03 17.35
CA GLU A 115 -34.21 -21.02 17.60
C GLU A 115 -34.79 -19.60 17.63
N SER A 116 -34.02 -18.55 17.31
CA SER A 116 -34.47 -17.16 17.40
C SER A 116 -35.71 -16.84 16.57
N PHE A 117 -35.95 -17.60 15.50
CA PHE A 117 -37.11 -17.47 14.63
C PHE A 117 -38.07 -18.67 14.71
N ASN A 118 -37.88 -19.58 15.67
CA ASN A 118 -38.78 -20.72 15.85
C ASN A 118 -40.07 -20.26 16.57
N SER A 119 -41.19 -20.26 15.85
CA SER A 119 -42.51 -19.87 16.36
C SER A 119 -42.92 -20.64 17.62
N THR A 120 -42.47 -21.90 17.75
CA THR A 120 -42.80 -22.81 18.85
C THR A 120 -42.14 -22.42 20.18
N ASN A 121 -41.00 -21.71 20.14
CA ASN A 121 -40.20 -21.33 21.30
C ASN A 121 -40.15 -19.80 21.51
N SER A 122 -41.21 -19.07 21.11
CA SER A 122 -41.31 -17.62 21.32
C SER A 122 -41.48 -17.26 22.80
N LYS A 123 -40.44 -17.50 23.60
CA LYS A 123 -40.29 -16.86 24.90
C LYS A 123 -40.18 -15.37 24.63
N ASN A 124 -41.23 -14.63 24.97
CA ASN A 124 -41.33 -13.17 24.84
C ASN A 124 -40.22 -12.35 25.55
N THR A 125 -39.22 -13.02 26.14
CA THR A 125 -38.10 -12.44 26.90
C THR A 125 -36.77 -12.48 26.15
N PHE A 126 -36.67 -13.12 24.98
CA PHE A 126 -35.40 -13.19 24.25
C PHE A 126 -35.10 -11.88 23.50
N ASN A 127 -34.03 -11.17 23.90
CA ASN A 127 -33.57 -9.96 23.24
C ASN A 127 -32.54 -10.30 22.14
N TYR A 128 -33.04 -10.44 20.92
CA TYR A 128 -32.27 -10.80 19.73
C TYR A 128 -31.35 -9.67 19.25
N ASN A 129 -30.11 -10.02 18.89
CA ASN A 129 -29.20 -9.13 18.19
C ASN A 129 -28.39 -9.88 17.13
N ILE A 130 -28.55 -9.47 15.87
CA ILE A 130 -27.86 -10.07 14.71
C ILE A 130 -26.33 -10.04 14.81
N LEU A 131 -25.75 -9.10 15.56
CA LEU A 131 -24.30 -8.94 15.63
C LEU A 131 -23.65 -9.85 16.66
N TYR A 132 -24.35 -10.15 17.77
CA TYR A 132 -23.71 -10.81 18.91
C TYR A 132 -24.61 -11.76 19.72
N ARG A 133 -25.91 -11.81 19.45
CA ARG A 133 -26.88 -12.56 20.26
C ARG A 133 -28.02 -13.12 19.41
N ILE A 134 -27.70 -14.16 18.64
CA ILE A 134 -28.66 -14.87 17.78
C ILE A 134 -29.27 -16.11 18.46
N SER A 135 -28.69 -16.59 19.56
CA SER A 135 -29.21 -17.68 20.40
C SER A 135 -29.20 -17.30 21.88
N GLU A 136 -30.02 -17.97 22.70
CA GLU A 136 -29.94 -17.88 24.18
C GLU A 136 -28.57 -18.33 24.69
N ASN A 137 -27.92 -19.24 23.96
CA ASN A 137 -26.65 -19.81 24.38
C ASN A 137 -25.44 -18.95 23.93
N GLN A 138 -24.70 -18.43 24.90
CA GLN A 138 -23.55 -17.55 24.66
C GLN A 138 -22.41 -18.23 23.89
N TRP A 139 -22.06 -19.49 24.21
CA TRP A 139 -20.96 -20.16 23.50
C TRP A 139 -21.31 -20.43 22.03
N TRP A 140 -22.60 -20.69 21.75
CA TRP A 140 -23.10 -20.86 20.39
C TRP A 140 -23.02 -19.57 19.58
N ASN A 141 -23.38 -18.43 20.19
CA ASN A 141 -23.20 -17.12 19.56
C ASN A 141 -21.73 -16.86 19.21
N VAL A 142 -20.80 -17.09 20.15
CA VAL A 142 -19.36 -16.90 19.90
C VAL A 142 -18.88 -17.77 18.74
N LEU A 143 -19.28 -19.03 18.70
CA LEU A 143 -18.90 -19.94 17.62
C LEU A 143 -19.39 -19.43 16.25
N LEU A 144 -20.67 -19.05 16.16
CA LEU A 144 -21.27 -18.59 14.90
C LEU A 144 -20.65 -17.27 14.42
N ILE A 145 -20.37 -16.34 15.33
CA ILE A 145 -19.65 -15.09 15.03
C ILE A 145 -18.27 -15.39 14.46
N MET A 146 -17.53 -16.31 15.08
CA MET A 146 -16.20 -16.71 14.62
C MET A 146 -16.25 -17.32 13.22
N ILE A 147 -17.22 -18.20 12.94
CA ILE A 147 -17.39 -18.79 11.60
C ILE A 147 -17.73 -17.71 10.56
N SER A 148 -18.69 -16.82 10.86
CA SER A 148 -19.05 -15.73 9.94
C SER A 148 -17.88 -14.77 9.69
N PHE A 149 -17.09 -14.48 10.72
CA PHE A 149 -15.90 -13.66 10.59
C PHE A 149 -14.84 -14.34 9.70
N MET A 150 -14.58 -15.63 9.92
CA MET A 150 -13.63 -16.38 9.10
C MET A 150 -14.07 -16.45 7.63
N LEU A 151 -15.36 -16.67 7.35
CA LEU A 151 -15.90 -16.62 5.99
C LEU A 151 -15.69 -15.24 5.33
N SER A 152 -15.96 -14.17 6.07
CA SER A 152 -15.76 -12.80 5.61
C SER A 152 -14.29 -12.53 5.25
N VAL A 153 -13.36 -12.95 6.11
CA VAL A 153 -11.91 -12.82 5.89
C VAL A 153 -11.47 -13.61 4.66
N VAL A 154 -11.94 -14.85 4.50
CA VAL A 154 -11.60 -15.70 3.34
C VAL A 154 -12.08 -15.07 2.03
N VAL A 155 -13.29 -14.52 2.01
CA VAL A 155 -13.83 -13.79 0.84
C VAL A 155 -12.98 -12.56 0.52
N PHE A 156 -12.61 -11.79 1.53
CA PHE A 156 -11.74 -10.62 1.34
C PHE A 156 -10.36 -11.00 0.76
N ILE A 157 -9.70 -12.01 1.34
CA ILE A 157 -8.39 -12.50 0.87
C ILE A 157 -8.51 -13.01 -0.57
N SER A 158 -9.59 -13.70 -0.91
CA SER A 158 -9.85 -14.22 -2.25
C SER A 158 -9.98 -13.09 -3.28
N LEU A 159 -10.72 -12.02 -2.95
CA LEU A 159 -10.86 -10.83 -3.82
C LEU A 159 -9.53 -10.12 -4.05
N VAL A 160 -8.74 -9.93 -2.99
CA VAL A 160 -7.41 -9.32 -3.08
C VAL A 160 -6.47 -10.18 -3.94
N SER A 161 -6.49 -11.50 -3.72
CA SER A 161 -5.65 -12.45 -4.45
C SER A 161 -6.02 -12.54 -5.93
N TYR A 162 -7.32 -12.56 -6.25
CA TYR A 162 -7.82 -12.54 -7.63
C TYR A 162 -7.36 -11.30 -8.39
N LYS A 163 -7.46 -10.12 -7.77
CA LYS A 163 -7.00 -8.88 -8.39
C LYS A 163 -5.48 -8.86 -8.58
N LYS A 164 -4.69 -9.28 -7.59
CA LYS A 164 -3.23 -9.38 -7.72
C LYS A 164 -2.84 -10.26 -8.91
N ARG A 165 -3.49 -11.42 -9.07
CA ARG A 165 -3.26 -12.32 -10.23
C ARG A 165 -3.68 -11.68 -11.56
N LYS A 166 -4.78 -10.91 -11.59
CA LYS A 166 -5.21 -10.20 -12.80
C LYS A 166 -4.24 -9.10 -13.19
N LEU A 167 -3.68 -8.36 -12.23
CA LEU A 167 -2.70 -7.30 -12.49
C LEU A 167 -1.36 -7.88 -12.99
N SER A 168 -0.95 -9.05 -12.49
CA SER A 168 0.30 -9.73 -12.90
C SER A 168 0.25 -10.37 -14.30
N LYS A 169 -0.92 -10.47 -14.93
CA LYS A 169 -1.11 -11.06 -16.26
C LYS A 169 -1.28 -10.01 -17.37
N VAL A 170 -1.30 -8.72 -17.02
CA VAL A 170 -1.31 -7.58 -17.94
C VAL A 170 0.10 -7.04 -18.01
#